data_AF-A0A366X970-F1
#
_entry.id   AF-A0A366X970-F1
#
_cell.length_a   1.000
_cell.length_b   1.000
_cell.length_c   1.000
_cell.angle_alpha   90.00
_cell.angle_beta   90.00
_cell.angle_gamma   90.00
#
_symmetry.space_group_name_H-M   'P 1'
#
loop_
_entity.id
_entity.type
_entity.pdbx_description
1 polymer ?
#
loop_
_entity_poly.entity_id
_entity_poly.type
_entity_poly.pdbx_seq_one_letter_code
_entity_poly.pdbx_strand_id
1 'polypeptide(L)'
;MLALEIQEQQAISGWDVIKAQTNKDGLSCQAVRCDKPNCNRRSNASLFFWGSQKRNAITPQVGLGEGLPKGFTAELEVSGQTFDFVQDKPPGPHRLVPKNESDDAKIVQAISKAAAQNAKETVSVKSELGTFQIPIKATPKVLRFFRSRCGIQ
;
A
#
# COMPACT_ATOMS: atom_id res chain seq x y z
N MET A 1 18.50 0.76 -18.46
CA MET A 1 17.06 1.10 -18.26
C MET A 1 16.38 -0.15 -17.73
N LEU A 2 15.92 -0.16 -16.47
CA LEU A 2 15.30 -1.33 -15.83
C LEU A 2 13.81 -1.36 -16.22
N ALA A 3 13.45 -2.15 -17.24
CA ALA A 3 12.06 -2.29 -17.63
C ALA A 3 11.29 -3.07 -16.54
N LEU A 4 10.22 -2.47 -16.03
CA LEU A 4 9.18 -3.18 -15.29
C LEU A 4 8.37 -3.96 -16.32
N GLU A 5 8.58 -5.28 -16.40
CA GLU A 5 7.79 -6.12 -17.29
C GLU A 5 6.50 -6.53 -16.56
N ILE A 6 5.40 -5.85 -16.87
CA ILE A 6 4.07 -6.18 -16.32
C ILE A 6 3.59 -7.49 -16.96
N GLN A 7 3.42 -8.52 -16.15
CA GLN A 7 2.97 -9.84 -16.58
C GLN A 7 1.46 -10.04 -16.40
N GLU A 8 0.87 -9.41 -15.39
CA GLU A 8 -0.57 -9.48 -15.10
C GLU A 8 -0.99 -8.16 -14.47
N GLN A 9 -2.12 -7.61 -14.90
CA GLN A 9 -2.75 -6.44 -14.30
C GLN A 9 -4.25 -6.70 -14.21
N GLN A 10 -4.83 -6.45 -13.03
CA GLN A 10 -6.28 -6.57 -12.84
C GLN A 10 -6.78 -5.64 -11.74
N ALA A 11 -8.07 -5.32 -11.82
CA ALA A 11 -8.78 -4.62 -10.76
C ALA A 11 -9.46 -5.62 -9.80
N ILE A 12 -9.18 -5.50 -8.50
CA ILE A 12 -9.81 -6.31 -7.45
C ILE A 12 -10.62 -5.37 -6.55
N SER A 13 -11.90 -5.19 -6.87
CA SER A 13 -12.84 -4.38 -6.07
C SER A 13 -12.31 -2.97 -5.75
N GLY A 14 -11.78 -2.27 -6.76
CA GLY A 14 -11.22 -0.92 -6.62
C GLY A 14 -9.76 -0.85 -6.21
N TRP A 15 -9.10 -2.00 -6.00
CA TRP A 15 -7.64 -2.11 -5.97
C TRP A 15 -7.12 -2.33 -7.39
N ASP A 16 -6.11 -1.58 -7.81
CA ASP A 16 -5.35 -1.88 -9.02
C ASP A 16 -4.15 -2.74 -8.63
N VAL A 17 -4.10 -3.97 -9.12
CA VAL A 17 -3.11 -4.98 -8.73
C VAL A 17 -2.29 -5.38 -9.93
N ILE A 18 -0.97 -5.38 -9.79
CA ILE A 18 -0.02 -5.77 -10.83
C ILE A 18 0.94 -6.85 -10.33
N LYS A 19 1.26 -7.76 -11.23
CA LYS A 19 2.40 -8.67 -11.14
C LYS A 19 3.42 -8.19 -12.17
N ALA A 20 4.66 -8.01 -11.75
CA ALA A 20 5.72 -7.58 -12.63
C ALA A 20 7.06 -8.23 -12.30
N GLN A 21 7.85 -8.52 -13.32
CA GLN A 21 9.23 -8.95 -13.19
C GLN A 21 10.14 -7.72 -13.15
N THR A 22 11.04 -7.66 -12.16
CA THR A 22 12.14 -6.68 -12.13
C THR A 22 13.48 -7.39 -12.06
N ASN A 23 14.50 -6.81 -12.69
CA ASN A 23 15.85 -7.41 -12.67
C ASN A 23 16.49 -7.39 -11.27
N LYS A 24 16.06 -6.46 -10.40
CA LYS A 24 16.66 -6.25 -9.07
C LYS A 24 15.99 -7.08 -7.98
N ASP A 25 14.67 -7.15 -8.02
CA ASP A 25 13.84 -7.69 -6.94
C ASP A 25 13.18 -9.01 -7.32
N GLY A 26 13.37 -9.47 -8.57
CA GLY A 26 12.74 -10.65 -9.10
C GLY A 26 11.26 -10.42 -9.41
N LEU A 27 10.46 -11.46 -9.24
CA LEU A 27 9.02 -11.35 -9.38
C LEU A 27 8.44 -10.53 -8.22
N SER A 28 7.66 -9.51 -8.56
CA SER A 28 7.06 -8.55 -7.63
C SER A 28 5.56 -8.44 -7.84
N CYS A 29 4.84 -8.20 -6.75
CA CYS A 29 3.43 -7.86 -6.77
C CYS A 29 3.25 -6.48 -6.15
N GLN A 30 2.36 -5.68 -6.74
CA GLN A 30 2.02 -4.36 -6.25
C GLN A 30 0.51 -4.19 -6.29
N ALA A 31 -0.04 -3.49 -5.31
CA ALA A 31 -1.47 -3.18 -5.28
C ALA A 31 -1.67 -1.77 -4.75
N VAL A 32 -2.49 -0.98 -5.43
CA VAL A 32 -2.84 0.37 -4.99
C VAL A 32 -4.33 0.51 -4.79
N ARG A 33 -4.71 1.22 -3.74
CA ARG A 33 -6.09 1.62 -3.45
C ARG A 33 -6.10 3.08 -3.04
N CYS A 34 -6.96 3.86 -3.66
CA CYS A 34 -7.12 5.27 -3.30
C CYS A 34 -8.40 5.52 -2.52
N ASP A 35 -8.45 6.67 -1.86
CA ASP A 35 -9.67 7.22 -1.26
C ASP A 35 -10.83 7.25 -2.27
N LYS A 36 -10.52 7.48 -3.55
CA LYS A 36 -11.47 7.44 -4.67
C LYS A 36 -11.29 6.20 -5.56
N PRO A 37 -12.31 5.83 -6.37
CA PRO A 37 -12.17 4.77 -7.37
C PRO A 37 -11.11 5.10 -8.43
N ASN A 38 -10.40 4.06 -8.91
CA ASN A 38 -9.45 4.11 -10.04
C ASN A 38 -8.26 5.06 -9.87
N CYS A 39 -7.92 5.46 -8.64
CA CYS A 39 -6.75 6.26 -8.33
C CYS A 39 -6.52 7.45 -9.28
N ASN A 40 -7.60 8.13 -9.66
CA ASN A 40 -7.52 9.22 -10.62
C ASN A 40 -6.90 10.48 -9.99
N ARG A 41 -6.64 11.52 -10.81
CA ARG A 41 -6.02 12.79 -10.38
C ARG A 41 -6.74 13.53 -9.24
N ARG A 42 -7.97 13.16 -8.90
CA ARG A 42 -8.72 13.75 -7.78
C ARG A 42 -8.51 12.98 -6.47
N SER A 43 -7.78 11.88 -6.48
CA SER A 43 -7.48 11.09 -5.28
C SER A 43 -6.49 11.85 -4.41
N ASN A 44 -6.80 11.99 -3.12
CA ASN A 44 -5.95 12.73 -2.19
C ASN A 44 -5.03 11.80 -1.39
N ALA A 45 -5.42 10.53 -1.25
CA ALA A 45 -4.66 9.57 -0.49
C ALA A 45 -4.69 8.19 -1.14
N SER A 46 -3.61 7.43 -0.96
CA SER A 46 -3.51 6.05 -1.43
C SER A 46 -2.83 5.16 -0.41
N LEU A 47 -3.30 3.91 -0.35
CA LEU A 47 -2.67 2.79 0.32
C LEU A 47 -2.06 1.91 -0.75
N PHE A 48 -0.79 1.59 -0.60
CA PHE A 48 -0.03 0.81 -1.56
C PHE A 48 0.62 -0.37 -0.85
N PHE A 49 0.48 -1.57 -1.41
CA PHE A 49 1.21 -2.75 -1.00
C PHE A 49 2.24 -3.09 -2.04
N TRP A 50 3.49 -3.28 -1.62
CA TRP A 50 4.55 -3.76 -2.47
C TRP A 50 5.24 -4.96 -1.85
N GLY A 51 5.43 -6.00 -2.65
CA GLY A 51 6.23 -7.14 -2.24
C GLY A 51 7.05 -7.69 -3.39
N SER A 52 8.11 -8.39 -3.05
CA SER A 52 8.94 -9.12 -4.00
C SER A 52 9.34 -10.49 -3.44
N GLN A 53 9.58 -11.46 -4.33
CA GLN A 53 10.07 -12.78 -3.93
C GLN A 53 11.36 -12.72 -3.13
N LYS A 54 12.25 -11.77 -3.46
CA LYS A 54 13.53 -11.61 -2.79
C LYS A 54 13.38 -11.20 -1.32
N ARG A 55 12.40 -10.35 -0.99
CA ARG A 55 12.11 -9.96 0.40
C ARG A 55 11.17 -10.92 1.09
N ASN A 56 10.31 -11.59 0.33
CA ASN A 56 9.21 -12.42 0.82
C ASN A 56 8.41 -11.72 1.93
N ALA A 57 8.14 -10.44 1.72
CA ALA A 57 7.41 -9.57 2.64
C ALA A 57 6.64 -8.52 1.86
N ILE A 58 5.57 -8.00 2.47
CA ILE A 58 4.73 -6.94 1.93
C ILE A 58 4.97 -5.67 2.74
N THR A 59 5.47 -4.63 2.10
CA THR A 59 5.59 -3.29 2.70
C THR A 59 4.35 -2.46 2.35
N PRO A 60 3.56 -2.05 3.35
CA PRO A 60 2.52 -1.06 3.16
C PRO A 60 3.13 0.32 3.03
N GLN A 61 2.58 1.16 2.15
CA GLN A 61 3.01 2.53 1.93
C GLN A 61 1.79 3.43 1.81
N VAL A 62 1.96 4.69 2.18
CA VAL A 62 0.91 5.70 2.13
C VAL A 62 1.32 6.80 1.14
N GLY A 63 0.47 7.12 0.17
CA GLY A 63 0.67 8.27 -0.71
C GLY A 63 -0.26 9.42 -0.31
N LEU A 64 0.27 10.63 -0.17
CA LEU A 64 -0.47 11.87 0.15
C LEU A 64 -0.14 13.00 -0.84
N GLY A 65 0.10 12.63 -2.11
CA GLY A 65 0.64 13.53 -3.13
C GLY A 65 2.15 13.37 -3.35
N GLU A 66 2.73 14.29 -4.10
CA GLU A 66 4.15 14.30 -4.47
C GLU A 66 4.88 15.46 -3.77
N GLY A 67 6.21 15.39 -3.71
CA GLY A 67 7.04 16.50 -3.25
C GLY A 67 7.05 16.72 -1.74
N LEU A 68 6.55 15.76 -0.96
CA LEU A 68 6.60 15.83 0.50
C LEU A 68 8.05 15.92 0.99
N PRO A 69 8.36 16.79 1.97
CA PRO A 69 9.71 16.93 2.49
C PRO A 69 10.16 15.67 3.22
N LYS A 70 11.47 15.41 3.20
CA LYS A 70 12.07 14.34 4.01
C LYS A 70 11.74 14.58 5.48
N GLY A 71 11.26 13.53 6.16
CA GLY A 71 10.82 13.61 7.56
C GLY A 71 9.35 13.97 7.74
N PHE A 72 8.60 14.26 6.67
CA PHE A 72 7.14 14.37 6.74
C PHE A 72 6.52 13.09 7.30
N THR A 73 5.58 13.20 8.23
CA THR A 73 4.96 12.05 8.92
C THR A 73 3.47 11.95 8.65
N ALA A 74 2.94 10.74 8.76
CA ALA A 74 1.52 10.47 8.83
C ALA A 74 1.24 9.29 9.77
N GLU A 75 0.03 9.21 10.30
CA GLU A 75 -0.45 8.10 11.11
C GLU A 75 -1.53 7.35 10.33
N LEU A 76 -1.41 6.02 10.24
CA LEU A 76 -2.45 5.15 9.72
C LEU A 76 -3.16 4.47 10.89
N GLU A 77 -4.45 4.72 11.02
CA GLU A 77 -5.33 4.11 12.01
C GLU A 77 -6.25 3.08 11.37
N VAL A 78 -6.34 1.89 11.97
CA VAL A 78 -7.21 0.80 11.54
C VAL A 78 -7.64 -0.06 12.73
N SER A 79 -8.95 -0.19 12.94
CA SER A 79 -9.52 -0.97 14.04
C SER A 79 -8.91 -0.67 15.42
N GLY A 80 -8.67 0.61 15.72
CA GLY A 80 -8.10 1.07 16.99
C GLY A 80 -6.58 0.87 17.14
N GLN A 81 -5.88 0.40 16.10
CA GLN A 81 -4.42 0.36 16.04
C GLN A 81 -3.91 1.52 15.21
N THR A 82 -2.81 2.13 15.64
CA THR A 82 -2.15 3.25 14.95
C THR A 82 -0.73 2.87 14.58
N PHE A 83 -0.32 3.25 13.37
CA PHE A 83 1.02 2.98 12.84
C PHE A 83 1.61 4.26 12.23
N ASP A 84 2.88 4.54 12.55
CA ASP A 84 3.59 5.71 12.06
C ASP A 84 4.20 5.47 10.68
N PHE A 85 4.05 6.46 9.81
CA PHE A 85 4.65 6.52 8.49
C PHE A 85 5.53 7.76 8.34
N VAL A 86 6.59 7.66 7.54
CA VAL A 86 7.55 8.74 7.29
C VAL A 86 7.98 8.80 5.83
N GLN A 87 8.22 10.01 5.33
CA GLN A 87 8.95 10.23 4.09
C GLN A 87 10.46 10.09 4.35
N ASP A 88 11.03 8.94 4.03
CA ASP A 88 12.45 8.65 4.24
C ASP A 88 13.35 9.17 3.10
N LYS A 89 12.76 9.54 1.95
CA LYS A 89 13.45 10.05 0.77
C LYS A 89 13.36 11.58 0.64
N PRO A 90 14.23 12.20 -0.16
CA PRO A 90 14.06 13.59 -0.59
C PRO A 90 12.72 13.81 -1.32
N PRO A 91 12.27 15.07 -1.49
CA PRO A 91 11.06 15.38 -2.25
C PRO A 91 11.03 14.74 -3.64
N GLY A 92 9.90 14.10 -3.97
CA GLY A 92 9.69 13.42 -5.24
C GLY A 92 8.38 12.63 -5.24
N PRO A 93 8.15 11.73 -6.21
CA PRO A 93 6.95 10.90 -6.31
C PRO A 93 7.04 9.69 -5.35
N HIS A 94 7.53 9.93 -4.13
CA HIS A 94 7.76 8.90 -3.13
C HIS A 94 6.57 8.81 -2.18
N ARG A 95 6.23 7.59 -1.79
CA ARG A 95 5.23 7.32 -0.77
C ARG A 95 5.90 7.25 0.59
N LEU A 96 5.14 7.55 1.64
CA LEU A 96 5.58 7.34 3.00
C LEU A 96 5.66 5.84 3.27
N VAL A 97 6.70 5.44 3.99
CA VAL A 97 6.95 4.06 4.43
C VAL A 97 6.71 3.95 5.94
N PRO A 98 6.49 2.75 6.50
CA PRO A 98 6.38 2.57 7.94
C PRO A 98 7.67 3.04 8.61
N LYS A 99 7.54 3.75 9.71
CA LYS A 99 8.70 4.24 10.48
C LYS A 99 9.53 3.08 11.03
N ASN A 100 8.89 1.95 11.34
CA ASN A 100 9.54 0.70 11.71
C ASN A 100 9.22 -0.38 10.66
N GLU A 101 10.22 -0.88 9.93
CA GLU A 101 10.03 -1.96 8.94
C GLU A 101 9.48 -3.25 9.58
N SER A 102 9.77 -3.50 10.85
CA SER A 102 9.24 -4.65 11.59
C SER A 102 7.72 -4.61 11.82
N ASP A 103 7.08 -3.46 11.58
CA ASP A 103 5.62 -3.32 11.65
C ASP A 103 4.91 -3.68 10.33
N ASP A 104 5.63 -3.90 9.22
CA ASP A 104 5.07 -4.25 7.90
C ASP A 104 4.00 -5.35 8.01
N ALA A 105 4.36 -6.50 8.60
CA ALA A 105 3.47 -7.63 8.76
C ALA A 105 2.27 -7.33 9.68
N LYS A 106 2.49 -6.54 10.75
CA LYS A 106 1.43 -6.18 11.71
C LYS A 106 0.41 -5.25 11.04
N ILE A 107 0.87 -4.27 10.28
CA ILE A 107 0.02 -3.34 9.53
C ILE A 107 -0.81 -4.11 8.51
N VAL A 108 -0.17 -4.95 7.68
CA VAL A 108 -0.86 -5.75 6.66
C VAL A 108 -1.89 -6.70 7.29
N GLN A 109 -1.55 -7.34 8.41
CA GLN A 109 -2.47 -8.19 9.16
C GLN A 109 -3.65 -7.41 9.76
N ALA A 110 -3.40 -6.25 10.36
CA ALA A 110 -4.43 -5.39 10.93
C ALA A 110 -5.44 -4.95 9.85
N ILE A 111 -4.93 -4.47 8.71
CA ILE A 111 -5.76 -4.07 7.56
C ILE A 111 -6.54 -5.27 7.01
N SER A 112 -5.89 -6.43 6.83
CA SER A 112 -6.57 -7.62 6.32
C SER A 112 -7.67 -8.13 7.26
N LYS A 113 -7.43 -8.11 8.57
CA LYS A 113 -8.41 -8.51 9.58
C LYS A 113 -9.60 -7.56 9.59
N ALA A 114 -9.35 -6.26 9.61
CA ALA A 114 -10.36 -5.22 9.57
C ALA A 114 -11.26 -5.35 8.32
N ALA A 115 -10.63 -5.51 7.15
CA ALA A 115 -11.33 -5.71 5.88
C ALA A 115 -12.18 -7.01 5.83
N ALA A 116 -11.75 -8.06 6.51
CA ALA A 116 -12.50 -9.32 6.59
C ALA A 116 -13.72 -9.23 7.52
N GLN A 117 -13.66 -8.37 8.54
CA GLN A 117 -14.73 -8.18 9.52
C GLN A 117 -15.83 -7.24 9.01
N ASN A 118 -15.47 -6.20 8.27
CA ASN A 118 -16.41 -5.18 7.82
C ASN A 118 -16.16 -4.80 6.36
N ALA A 119 -17.14 -5.07 5.50
CA ALA A 119 -17.05 -4.75 4.07
C ALA A 119 -17.03 -3.24 3.75
N LYS A 120 -17.38 -2.38 4.71
CA LYS A 120 -17.31 -0.92 4.57
C LYS A 120 -16.10 -0.32 5.28
N GLU A 121 -15.20 -1.17 5.81
CA GLU A 121 -14.06 -0.71 6.59
C GLU A 121 -13.11 0.17 5.76
N THR A 122 -12.55 1.16 6.43
CA THR A 122 -11.56 2.09 5.89
C THR A 122 -10.37 2.16 6.81
N VAL A 123 -9.18 2.42 6.26
CA VAL A 123 -8.08 2.98 7.07
C VAL A 123 -8.23 4.50 7.11
N SER A 124 -7.88 5.11 8.24
CA SER A 124 -7.81 6.56 8.39
C SER A 124 -6.36 6.98 8.38
N VAL A 125 -5.97 7.86 7.46
CA VAL A 125 -4.62 8.42 7.37
C VAL A 125 -4.66 9.87 7.82
N LYS A 126 -3.92 10.20 8.87
CA LYS A 126 -3.86 11.54 9.47
C LYS A 126 -2.47 12.15 9.25
N SER A 127 -2.43 13.41 8.80
CA SER A 127 -1.19 14.20 8.70
C SER A 127 -1.51 15.69 8.80
N GLU A 128 -0.49 16.54 8.67
CA GLU A 128 -0.67 18.00 8.56
C GLU A 128 -1.52 18.43 7.34
N LEU A 129 -1.68 17.56 6.34
CA LEU A 129 -2.51 17.81 5.15
C LEU A 129 -3.99 17.49 5.37
N GLY A 130 -4.33 16.87 6.50
CA GLY A 130 -5.70 16.51 6.86
C GLY A 130 -5.87 15.03 7.19
N THR A 131 -7.12 14.59 7.24
CA THR A 131 -7.51 13.20 7.49
C THR A 131 -8.18 12.62 6.26
N PHE A 132 -7.71 11.45 5.81
CA PHE A 132 -8.18 10.78 4.60
C PHE A 132 -8.64 9.36 4.92
N GLN A 133 -9.76 8.94 4.35
CA GLN A 133 -10.29 7.58 4.52
C GLN A 133 -10.10 6.78 3.24
N ILE A 134 -9.48 5.60 3.36
CA ILE A 134 -9.20 4.71 2.21
C ILE A 134 -9.92 3.38 2.42
N PRO A 135 -10.88 3.00 1.55
CA PRO A 135 -11.64 1.75 1.70
C PRO A 135 -10.78 0.49 1.51
N ILE A 136 -10.92 -0.51 2.40
CA ILE A 136 -10.06 -1.71 2.43
C ILE A 136 -10.77 -3.05 2.19
N LYS A 137 -12.07 -3.04 1.86
CA LYS A 137 -12.95 -4.23 1.67
C LYS A 137 -12.33 -5.48 1.03
N ALA A 138 -11.38 -5.34 0.09
CA ALA A 138 -10.83 -6.45 -0.69
C ALA A 138 -9.37 -6.81 -0.37
N THR A 139 -8.78 -6.26 0.70
CA THR A 139 -7.41 -6.59 1.11
C THR A 139 -7.16 -8.10 1.19
N PRO A 140 -8.02 -8.95 1.78
CA PRO A 140 -7.77 -10.39 1.81
C PRO A 140 -7.65 -11.05 0.42
N LYS A 141 -8.39 -10.55 -0.58
CA LYS A 141 -8.29 -11.04 -1.98
C LYS A 141 -6.99 -10.58 -2.63
N VAL A 142 -6.55 -9.35 -2.35
CA VAL A 142 -5.25 -8.82 -2.80
C VAL A 142 -4.10 -9.63 -2.21
N LEU A 143 -4.13 -9.94 -0.91
CA LEU A 143 -3.08 -10.76 -0.29
C LEU A 143 -3.06 -12.19 -0.84
N ARG A 144 -4.23 -12.76 -1.18
CA ARG A 144 -4.30 -14.05 -1.90
C ARG A 144 -3.67 -13.95 -3.29
N PHE A 145 -3.84 -12.84 -4.00
CA PHE A 145 -3.16 -12.61 -5.27
C PHE A 145 -1.64 -12.61 -5.08
N PHE A 146 -1.11 -11.87 -4.10
CA PHE A 146 0.33 -11.83 -3.81
C PHE A 146 0.90 -13.23 -3.54
N ARG A 147 0.20 -14.03 -2.73
CA ARG A 147 0.59 -15.40 -2.42
C ARG A 147 0.56 -16.32 -3.64
N SER A 148 -0.55 -16.32 -4.38
CA SER A 148 -0.77 -17.27 -5.49
C SER A 148 -0.04 -16.92 -6.78
N ARG A 149 0.19 -15.63 -7.04
CA ARG A 149 0.79 -15.15 -8.29
C ARG A 149 2.26 -14.76 -8.16
N CYS A 150 2.69 -14.38 -6.96
CA CYS A 150 4.06 -13.95 -6.70
C CYS A 150 4.78 -14.77 -5.62
N GLY A 151 4.10 -15.63 -4.87
CA GLY A 151 4.73 -16.40 -3.79
C GLY A 151 5.15 -15.55 -2.58
N ILE A 152 4.51 -14.40 -2.36
CA ILE A 152 4.82 -13.45 -1.28
C ILE A 152 3.80 -13.60 -0.16
N GLN A 153 4.24 -13.54 1.10
CA GLN A 153 3.40 -13.70 2.29
C GLN A 153 3.41 -12.46 3.19
#